data_AF-A0A917T105-F1
#
_entry.id   AF-A0A917T105-F1
#
_cell.length_a   1.000
_cell.length_b   1.000
_cell.length_c   1.000
_cell.angle_alpha   90.00
_cell.angle_beta   90.00
_cell.angle_gamma   90.00
#
_symmetry.space_group_name_H-M   'P 1'
#
loop_
_entity.id
_entity.type
_entity.pdbx_description
1 polymer ?
#
loop_
_entity_poly.entity_id
_entity_poly.type
_entity_poly.pdbx_seq_one_letter_code
_entity_poly.pdbx_strand_id
1 'polypeptide(L)'
;MPGVPQRPASSVPATGARPVIPLTAEPIVDPSESIGALVKDATVHMSTLVRSEIELAKLEITESVKTGVRGAVFFIGAAVIGLFSMFFFWFMVGEILAIWLPRWLAFTIVFVAMLLMAGLLALLGLRKVKQIRKPERTISSLTETAATLKSAATHSSDPSAAAR
;
A
#
# COMPACT_ATOMS: atom_id res chain seq x y z
N MET A 1 -5.26 31.52 -79.51
CA MET A 1 -6.27 31.32 -78.46
C MET A 1 -7.41 30.50 -79.06
N PRO A 2 -7.88 29.36 -78.50
CA PRO A 2 -7.42 28.61 -77.33
C PRO A 2 -6.92 27.18 -77.70
N GLY A 3 -5.94 26.70 -76.94
CA GLY A 3 -5.36 25.36 -77.08
C GLY A 3 -6.28 24.26 -76.54
N VAL A 4 -6.28 23.13 -77.23
CA VAL A 4 -6.95 21.89 -76.82
C VAL A 4 -6.16 21.26 -75.66
N PRO A 5 -6.75 21.08 -74.46
CA PRO A 5 -6.09 20.32 -73.41
C PRO A 5 -6.11 18.83 -73.76
N GLN A 6 -4.93 18.26 -73.99
CA GLN A 6 -4.75 16.81 -74.11
C GLN A 6 -4.87 16.16 -72.72
N ARG A 7 -5.61 15.05 -72.66
CA ARG A 7 -5.87 14.25 -71.46
C ARG A 7 -4.63 13.39 -71.13
N PRO A 8 -3.98 13.52 -69.96
CA PRO A 8 -2.97 12.57 -69.54
C PRO A 8 -3.59 11.28 -68.98
N ALA A 9 -2.94 10.17 -69.29
CA ALA A 9 -3.33 8.79 -69.03
C ALA A 9 -3.42 8.44 -67.54
N SER A 10 -4.35 7.53 -67.23
CA SER A 10 -4.48 6.84 -65.96
C SER A 10 -3.26 5.96 -65.68
N SER A 11 -2.53 6.27 -64.60
CA SER A 11 -1.59 5.36 -63.95
C SER A 11 -2.01 5.12 -62.50
N VAL A 12 -2.46 3.90 -62.22
CA VAL A 12 -2.53 3.34 -60.86
C VAL A 12 -1.25 2.53 -60.67
N PRO A 13 -0.42 2.81 -59.65
CA PRO A 13 -0.18 1.75 -58.67
C PRO A 13 0.17 2.22 -57.24
N ALA A 14 0.15 1.23 -56.32
CA ALA A 14 0.67 1.22 -54.95
C ALA A 14 -0.27 1.68 -53.82
N THR A 15 -1.33 0.89 -53.61
CA THR A 15 -1.72 0.46 -52.26
C THR A 15 -0.47 -0.07 -51.53
N GLY A 16 -0.06 0.56 -50.43
CA GLY A 16 1.11 0.08 -49.69
C GLY A 16 1.40 0.83 -48.41
N ALA A 17 0.67 0.48 -47.34
CA ALA A 17 1.15 0.43 -45.95
C ALA A 17 -0.05 0.26 -45.00
N ARG A 18 -0.74 -0.89 -45.09
CA ARG A 18 -1.45 -1.37 -43.91
C ARG A 18 -0.36 -1.84 -42.94
N PRO A 19 -0.35 -1.40 -41.67
CA PRO A 19 0.55 -1.97 -40.69
C PRO A 19 0.18 -3.45 -40.59
N VAL A 20 0.99 -4.30 -41.21
CA VAL A 20 0.97 -5.73 -41.00
C VAL A 20 1.39 -5.91 -39.56
N ILE A 21 0.40 -6.10 -38.70
CA ILE A 21 0.58 -6.62 -37.35
C ILE A 21 1.49 -7.84 -37.53
N PRO A 22 2.69 -7.88 -36.93
CA PRO A 22 3.45 -9.10 -36.89
C PRO A 22 2.58 -10.08 -36.10
N LEU A 23 1.85 -10.93 -36.84
CA LEU A 23 1.19 -12.09 -36.29
C LEU A 23 2.30 -12.86 -35.61
N THR A 24 2.36 -12.76 -34.29
CA THR A 24 3.15 -13.64 -33.46
C THR A 24 2.80 -15.02 -33.97
N ALA A 25 3.79 -15.77 -34.48
CA ALA A 25 3.55 -17.07 -35.07
C ALA A 25 2.66 -17.85 -34.10
N GLU A 26 1.43 -18.15 -34.51
CA GLU A 26 0.60 -19.06 -33.72
C GLU A 26 1.45 -20.32 -33.53
N PRO A 27 1.55 -20.85 -32.31
CA PRO A 27 2.22 -22.13 -32.12
C PRO A 27 1.49 -23.10 -33.03
N ILE A 28 2.18 -23.58 -34.07
CA ILE A 28 1.67 -24.64 -34.92
C ILE A 28 1.62 -25.85 -33.99
N VAL A 29 0.44 -26.09 -33.41
CA VAL A 29 0.18 -27.28 -32.59
C VAL A 29 0.35 -28.46 -33.53
N ASP A 30 1.51 -29.11 -33.45
CA ASP A 30 1.77 -30.32 -34.20
C ASP A 30 0.77 -31.38 -33.71
N PRO A 31 -0.09 -31.96 -34.57
CA PRO A 31 -1.06 -32.97 -34.15
C PRO A 31 -0.43 -34.22 -33.51
N SER A 32 0.89 -34.37 -33.59
CA SER A 32 1.67 -35.42 -32.92
C SER A 32 2.13 -35.08 -31.50
N GLU A 33 1.91 -33.84 -31.02
CA GLU A 33 2.29 -33.44 -29.66
C GLU A 33 1.40 -34.13 -28.63
N SER A 34 2.03 -34.85 -27.69
CA SER A 34 1.27 -35.59 -26.67
C SER A 34 0.41 -34.64 -25.83
N ILE A 35 -0.77 -35.10 -25.38
CA ILE A 35 -1.63 -34.33 -24.46
C ILE A 35 -0.85 -33.83 -23.22
N GLY A 36 0.19 -34.55 -22.79
CA GLY A 36 1.07 -34.12 -21.71
C GLY A 36 1.88 -32.86 -22.02
N ALA A 37 2.24 -32.61 -23.28
CA ALA A 37 2.95 -31.42 -23.72
C ALA A 37 2.03 -30.19 -23.75
N LEU A 38 0.79 -30.35 -24.24
CA LEU A 38 -0.25 -29.31 -24.22
C LEU A 38 -0.63 -28.86 -22.81
N VAL A 39 -0.80 -29.80 -21.88
CA VAL A 39 -1.07 -29.49 -20.46
C VAL A 39 0.12 -28.79 -19.82
N LYS A 40 1.34 -29.23 -20.12
CA LYS A 40 2.57 -28.58 -19.65
C LYS A 40 2.64 -27.13 -20.13
N ASP A 41 2.39 -26.89 -21.41
CA ASP A 41 2.45 -25.55 -22.01
C ASP A 41 1.38 -24.60 -21.43
N ALA A 42 0.14 -25.07 -21.33
CA ALA A 42 -0.95 -24.32 -20.68
C ALA A 42 -0.63 -23.97 -19.20
N THR A 43 -0.01 -24.91 -18.48
CA THR A 43 0.41 -24.69 -17.08
C THR A 43 1.54 -23.66 -16.98
N VAL A 44 2.48 -23.65 -17.93
CA VAL A 44 3.56 -22.67 -18.02
C VAL A 44 3.00 -21.27 -18.32
N HIS A 45 2.04 -21.15 -19.23
CA HIS A 45 1.37 -19.88 -19.53
C HIS A 45 0.58 -19.34 -18.34
N MET A 46 -0.18 -20.20 -17.66
CA MET A 46 -0.91 -19.81 -16.45
C MET A 46 0.03 -19.37 -15.32
N SER A 47 1.14 -20.08 -15.14
CA SER A 47 2.18 -19.71 -14.16
C SER A 47 2.79 -18.34 -14.48
N THR A 48 2.96 -18.04 -15.78
CA THR A 48 3.49 -16.75 -16.25
C THR A 48 2.52 -15.60 -15.98
N LEU A 49 1.22 -15.81 -16.22
CA LEU A 49 0.18 -14.81 -15.92
C LEU A 49 0.11 -14.50 -14.43
N VAL A 50 0.02 -15.53 -13.58
CA VAL A 50 -0.02 -15.36 -12.11
C VAL A 50 1.23 -14.65 -11.63
N ARG A 51 2.41 -15.00 -12.17
CA ARG A 51 3.67 -14.33 -11.83
C ARG A 51 3.65 -12.86 -12.22
N SER A 52 3.12 -12.52 -13.40
CA SER A 52 3.02 -11.13 -13.86
C SER A 52 2.08 -10.28 -13.02
N GLU A 53 0.97 -10.86 -12.56
CA GLU A 53 -0.02 -10.17 -11.71
C GLU A 53 0.53 -9.93 -10.30
N ILE A 54 1.30 -10.88 -9.76
CA ILE A 54 2.05 -10.72 -8.52
C ILE A 54 3.13 -9.64 -8.66
N GLU A 55 3.85 -9.61 -9.79
CA GLU A 55 4.89 -8.61 -10.05
C GLU A 55 4.29 -7.21 -10.15
N LEU A 56 3.14 -7.07 -10.81
CA LEU A 56 2.40 -5.81 -10.88
C LEU A 56 1.91 -5.37 -9.50
N ALA A 57 1.25 -6.26 -8.75
CA ALA A 57 0.78 -5.97 -7.39
C ALA A 57 1.95 -5.58 -6.46
N LYS A 58 3.10 -6.24 -6.61
CA LYS A 58 4.32 -5.90 -5.87
C LYS A 58 4.83 -4.50 -6.23
N LEU A 59 4.79 -4.11 -7.51
CA LEU A 59 5.17 -2.76 -7.95
C LEU A 59 4.24 -1.70 -7.37
N GLU A 60 2.93 -1.91 -7.46
CA GLU A 60 1.92 -0.96 -6.94
C GLU A 60 2.02 -0.78 -5.43
N ILE A 61 2.18 -1.88 -4.68
CA ILE A 61 2.41 -1.82 -3.23
C ILE A 61 3.73 -1.10 -2.93
N THR A 62 4.80 -1.40 -3.66
CA THR A 62 6.12 -0.77 -3.44
C THR A 62 6.07 0.73 -3.72
N GLU A 63 5.38 1.15 -4.78
CA GLU A 63 5.19 2.56 -5.11
C GLU A 63 4.34 3.29 -4.07
N SER A 64 3.28 2.65 -3.60
CA SER A 64 2.43 3.15 -2.51
C SER A 64 3.23 3.34 -1.21
N VAL A 65 4.04 2.35 -0.84
CA VAL A 65 4.93 2.42 0.33
C VAL A 65 5.97 3.52 0.16
N LYS A 66 6.62 3.60 -1.00
CA LYS A 66 7.66 4.62 -1.28
C LYS A 66 7.09 6.03 -1.19
N THR A 67 5.89 6.24 -1.73
CA THR A 67 5.18 7.53 -1.66
C THR A 67 4.79 7.84 -0.22
N GLY A 68 4.27 6.86 0.53
CA GLY A 68 3.96 7.00 1.95
C GLY A 68 5.19 7.36 2.80
N VAL A 69 6.32 6.70 2.57
CA VAL A 69 7.60 6.99 3.26
C VAL A 69 8.09 8.40 2.94
N ARG A 70 8.05 8.81 1.66
CA ARG A 70 8.46 10.16 1.27
C ARG A 70 7.57 11.23 1.90
N GLY A 71 6.26 10.97 2.00
CA GLY A 71 5.33 11.83 2.73
C GLY A 71 5.62 11.89 4.24
N ALA A 72 5.96 10.76 4.85
CA ALA A 72 6.28 10.67 6.27
C ALA A 72 7.50 11.52 6.67
N VAL A 73 8.49 11.70 5.78
CA VAL A 73 9.65 12.58 6.04
C VAL A 73 9.21 14.01 6.38
N PHE A 74 8.24 14.57 5.65
CA PHE A 74 7.73 15.91 5.92
C PHE A 74 6.97 15.98 7.24
N PHE A 75 6.18 14.95 7.57
CA PHE A 75 5.48 14.89 8.86
C PHE A 75 6.44 14.74 10.04
N ILE A 76 7.49 13.92 9.90
CA ILE A 76 8.54 13.80 10.92
C ILE A 76 9.27 15.13 11.07
N GLY A 77 9.65 15.77 9.98
CA GLY A 77 10.28 17.09 10.01
C GLY A 77 9.40 18.14 10.70
N ALA A 78 8.11 18.20 10.33
CA ALA A 78 7.14 19.09 10.97
C ALA A 78 6.95 18.77 12.46
N ALA A 79 6.90 17.50 12.84
CA ALA A 79 6.80 17.09 14.25
C ALA A 79 8.03 17.50 15.07
N VAL A 80 9.24 17.33 14.51
CA VAL A 80 10.49 17.75 15.16
C VAL A 80 10.55 19.26 15.32
N ILE A 81 10.26 20.01 14.25
CA ILE A 81 10.21 21.47 14.29
C ILE A 81 9.16 21.93 15.29
N GLY A 82 7.93 21.41 15.21
CA GLY A 82 6.86 21.75 16.14
C GLY A 82 7.20 21.45 17.60
N LEU A 83 7.82 20.30 17.87
CA LEU A 83 8.26 19.92 19.21
C LEU A 83 9.35 20.87 19.75
N PHE A 84 10.34 21.20 18.93
CA PHE A 84 11.41 22.13 19.32
C PHE A 84 10.87 23.57 19.49
N SER A 85 9.99 24.01 18.60
CA SER A 85 9.31 25.30 18.68
C SER A 85 8.42 25.42 19.92
N MET A 86 7.82 24.32 20.40
CA MET A 86 7.00 24.33 21.62
C MET A 86 7.81 24.79 22.84
N PHE A 87 9.09 24.40 22.96
CA PHE A 87 9.96 24.90 24.02
C PHE A 87 10.17 26.43 23.92
N PHE A 88 10.50 26.93 22.73
CA PHE A 88 10.69 28.36 22.49
C PHE A 88 9.40 29.17 22.69
N PHE A 89 8.25 28.59 22.36
CA PHE A 89 6.95 29.22 22.60
C PHE A 89 6.72 29.48 24.10
N TRP A 90 6.92 28.48 24.96
CA TRP A 90 6.76 28.66 26.40
C TRP A 90 7.82 29.59 27.00
N PHE A 91 9.05 29.53 26.50
CA PHE A 91 10.10 30.47 26.88
C PHE A 91 9.70 31.92 26.52
N MET A 92 9.23 32.16 25.29
CA MET A 92 8.73 33.46 24.83
C MET A 92 7.57 33.95 25.70
N VAL A 93 6.60 33.10 26.03
CA VAL A 93 5.50 33.47 26.95
C VAL A 93 6.05 33.90 28.32
N GLY A 94 7.04 33.17 28.85
CA GLY A 94 7.71 33.53 30.11
C GLY A 94 8.38 34.90 30.06
N GLU A 95 9.12 35.19 28.99
CA GLU A 95 9.77 36.49 28.79
C GLU A 95 8.75 37.63 28.58
N ILE A 96 7.65 37.40 27.87
CA ILE A 96 6.57 38.39 27.73
C ILE A 96 5.95 38.70 29.09
N LEU A 97 5.69 37.70 29.93
CA LEU A 97 5.19 37.90 31.30
C LEU A 97 6.21 38.64 32.18
N ALA A 98 7.50 38.40 31.97
CA ALA A 98 8.57 39.06 32.71
C ALA A 98 8.68 40.56 32.44
N ILE A 99 7.99 41.10 31.42
CA ILE A 99 7.83 42.55 31.21
C ILE A 99 7.05 43.20 32.37
N TRP A 100 6.09 42.47 32.95
CA TRP A 100 5.16 42.98 33.96
C TRP A 100 5.40 42.42 35.37
N LEU A 101 6.07 41.26 35.48
CA LEU A 101 6.31 40.55 36.74
C LEU A 101 7.82 40.28 36.95
N PRO A 102 8.26 40.06 38.21
CA PRO A 102 9.56 39.47 38.48
C PRO A 102 9.73 38.16 37.71
N ARG A 103 10.88 37.99 37.06
CA ARG A 103 11.16 36.86 36.16
C ARG A 103 10.89 35.49 36.79
N TRP A 104 11.23 35.30 38.07
CA TRP A 104 10.96 34.04 38.78
C TRP A 104 9.46 33.72 38.86
N LEU A 105 8.61 34.72 39.06
CA LEU A 105 7.16 34.56 39.17
C LEU A 105 6.53 34.30 37.79
N ALA A 106 7.00 34.99 36.75
CA ALA A 106 6.59 34.76 35.36
C ALA A 106 6.82 33.30 34.94
N PHE A 107 8.02 32.77 35.14
CA PHE A 107 8.34 31.37 34.80
C PHE A 107 7.61 30.36 35.71
N THR A 108 7.28 30.73 36.95
CA THR A 108 6.44 29.88 37.83
C THR A 108 5.02 29.77 37.28
N ILE A 109 4.42 30.86 36.81
CA ILE A 109 3.08 30.85 36.19
C ILE A 109 3.09 29.97 34.92
N VAL A 110 4.11 30.14 34.07
CA VAL A 110 4.30 29.31 32.87
C VAL A 110 4.43 27.83 33.23
N PHE A 111 5.23 27.50 34.24
CA PHE A 111 5.40 26.12 34.70
C PHE A 111 4.07 25.49 35.16
N VAL A 112 3.28 26.20 35.96
CA VAL A 112 1.95 25.73 36.38
C VAL A 112 1.02 25.54 35.18
N ALA A 113 1.03 26.49 34.23
CA ALA A 113 0.23 26.38 33.00
C ALA A 113 0.64 25.14 32.16
N MET A 114 1.94 24.83 32.08
CA MET A 114 2.45 23.62 31.42
C MET A 114 1.96 22.34 32.12
N LEU A 115 1.99 22.29 33.45
CA LEU A 115 1.47 21.13 34.21
C LEU A 115 -0.04 20.93 33.98
N LEU A 116 -0.82 22.01 33.95
CA LEU A 116 -2.25 21.93 33.66
C LEU A 116 -2.51 21.42 32.23
N MET A 117 -1.77 21.95 31.24
CA MET A 117 -1.86 21.49 29.85
C MET A 117 -1.46 20.01 29.72
N ALA A 118 -0.35 19.61 30.35
CA ALA A 118 0.11 18.22 30.35
C ALA A 118 -0.91 17.28 31.01
N GLY A 119 -1.47 17.68 32.15
CA GLY A 119 -2.53 16.94 32.84
C GLY A 119 -3.78 16.78 31.98
N LEU A 120 -4.20 17.83 31.28
CA LEU A 120 -5.34 17.78 30.36
C LEU A 120 -5.08 16.82 29.18
N LEU A 121 -3.92 16.93 28.53
CA LEU A 121 -3.54 16.04 27.43
C LEU A 121 -3.42 14.58 27.88
N ALA A 122 -2.84 14.32 29.06
CA ALA A 122 -2.77 12.99 29.64
C ALA A 122 -4.17 12.42 29.92
N LEU A 123 -5.08 13.22 30.47
CA LEU A 123 -6.46 12.82 30.72
C LEU A 123 -7.20 12.48 29.41
N LEU A 124 -7.09 13.32 28.39
CA LEU A 124 -7.70 13.08 27.07
C LEU A 124 -7.10 11.84 26.40
N GLY A 125 -5.78 11.66 26.49
CA GLY A 125 -5.07 10.48 26.01
C GLY A 125 -5.56 9.21 26.69
N LEU A 126 -5.63 9.20 28.02
CA LEU A 126 -6.17 8.09 28.80
C LEU A 126 -7.63 7.79 28.44
N ARG A 127 -8.46 8.80 28.23
CA ARG A 127 -9.85 8.62 27.79
C ARG A 127 -9.93 7.96 26.41
N LYS A 128 -9.12 8.41 25.45
CA LYS A 128 -9.08 7.79 24.11
C LYS A 128 -8.58 6.36 24.16
N VAL A 129 -7.50 6.07 24.90
CA VAL A 129 -6.98 4.70 25.04
C VAL A 129 -8.02 3.78 25.70
N LYS A 130 -8.74 4.25 26.72
CA LYS A 130 -9.82 3.49 27.37
C LYS A 130 -11.03 3.23 26.46
N GLN A 131 -11.24 4.06 25.43
CA GLN A 131 -12.31 3.85 24.45
C GLN A 131 -11.97 2.82 23.38
N ILE A 132 -10.70 2.41 23.24
CA ILE A 132 -10.30 1.34 22.33
C ILE A 132 -10.85 0.02 22.90
N ARG A 133 -12.00 -0.42 22.39
CA ARG A 133 -12.54 -1.75 22.67
C ARG A 133 -11.53 -2.80 22.21
N LYS A 134 -11.28 -3.82 23.04
CA LYS A 134 -10.49 -4.98 22.61
C LYS A 134 -11.15 -5.57 21.35
N PRO A 135 -10.38 -6.00 20.34
CA PRO A 135 -10.94 -6.57 19.12
C PRO A 135 -11.49 -7.98 19.41
N GLU A 136 -12.63 -8.04 20.09
CA GLU A 136 -13.24 -9.29 20.58
C GLU A 136 -13.54 -10.26 19.44
N ARG A 137 -13.96 -9.77 18.27
CA ARG A 137 -14.22 -10.59 17.08
C ARG A 137 -12.96 -11.24 16.53
N THR A 138 -11.83 -10.53 16.57
CA THR A 138 -10.54 -11.07 16.14
C THR A 138 -10.00 -12.07 17.15
N ILE A 139 -10.20 -11.82 18.44
CA ILE A 139 -9.80 -12.77 19.49
C ILE A 139 -10.65 -14.04 19.40
N SER A 140 -11.97 -13.92 19.19
CA SER A 140 -12.87 -15.06 19.09
C SER A 140 -12.56 -15.94 17.87
N SER A 141 -12.33 -15.34 16.70
CA SER A 141 -12.00 -16.09 15.48
C SER A 141 -10.64 -16.78 15.56
N LEU A 142 -9.66 -16.18 16.25
CA LEU A 142 -8.37 -16.82 16.53
C LEU A 142 -8.53 -17.99 17.51
N THR A 143 -9.35 -17.85 18.56
CA THR A 143 -9.62 -18.96 19.49
C THR A 143 -10.36 -20.11 18.83
N GLU A 144 -11.29 -19.83 17.92
CA GLU A 144 -12.06 -20.84 17.18
C GLU A 144 -11.17 -21.56 16.16
N THR A 145 -10.31 -20.83 15.45
CA THR A 145 -9.28 -21.42 14.57
C THR A 145 -8.30 -22.30 15.35
N ALA A 146 -7.87 -21.86 16.53
CA ALA A 146 -6.99 -22.67 17.38
C ALA A 146 -7.70 -23.92 17.93
N ALA A 147 -8.98 -23.81 18.28
CA ALA A 147 -9.79 -24.93 18.76
C ALA A 147 -10.01 -25.98 17.66
N THR A 148 -10.32 -25.55 16.44
CA THR A 148 -10.51 -26.44 15.28
C THR A 148 -9.21 -27.16 14.90
N LEU A 149 -8.07 -26.46 14.89
CA LEU A 149 -6.76 -27.08 14.68
C LEU A 149 -6.41 -28.13 15.76
N LYS A 150 -6.70 -27.83 17.03
CA LYS A 150 -6.49 -28.77 18.14
C LYS A 150 -7.41 -29.99 18.04
N SER A 151 -8.66 -29.81 17.61
CA SER A 151 -9.60 -30.91 17.41
C SER A 151 -9.20 -31.80 16.23
N ALA A 152 -8.68 -31.22 15.14
CA ALA A 152 -8.14 -31.96 14.01
C ALA A 152 -6.90 -32.80 14.41
N ALA A 153 -6.00 -32.24 15.23
CA ALA A 153 -4.79 -32.93 15.68
C ALA A 153 -5.06 -34.07 16.68
N THR A 154 -6.18 -34.02 17.41
CA THR A 154 -6.58 -35.09 18.35
C THR A 154 -7.38 -36.20 17.67
N HIS A 155 -8.16 -35.89 16.62
CA HIS A 155 -8.80 -36.92 15.78
C HIS A 155 -7.80 -37.71 14.92
N SER A 156 -6.65 -37.13 14.54
CA SER A 156 -5.59 -37.87 13.84
C SER A 156 -4.78 -38.84 14.71
N SER A 157 -5.01 -38.84 16.03
CA SER A 157 -4.31 -39.73 16.97
C SER A 157 -5.07 -41.01 17.34
N ASP A 158 -6.22 -41.28 16.71
CA ASP A 158 -6.97 -42.52 16.94
C ASP A 158 -6.42 -43.68 16.06
N PRO A 159 -5.72 -44.70 16.62
CA PRO A 159 -5.02 -45.72 15.85
C PRO A 159 -5.95 -46.75 15.17
N SER A 160 -7.26 -46.62 15.32
CA SER A 160 -8.23 -47.62 14.87
C SER A 160 -8.67 -47.49 13.40
N ALA A 161 -8.34 -46.40 12.70
CA ALA A 161 -8.80 -46.17 11.32
C ALA A 161 -7.94 -46.86 10.23
N ALA A 162 -6.79 -47.45 10.59
CA ALA A 162 -5.88 -48.10 9.64
C ALA A 162 -6.14 -49.61 9.40
N ALA A 163 -7.22 -50.18 9.96
CA ALA A 163 -7.45 -51.63 9.95
C ALA A 163 -8.83 -52.06 9.40
N ARG A 164 -9.46 -51.26 8.52
CA ARG A 164 -10.67 -51.67 7.80
C ARG A 164 -10.52 -51.46 6.30
#